data_AF-A0A258IH81-F1
#
_entry.id   AF-A0A258IH81-F1
#
_cell.length_a   1.000
_cell.length_b   1.000
_cell.length_c   1.000
_cell.angle_alpha   90.00
_cell.angle_beta   90.00
_cell.angle_gamma   90.00
#
_symmetry.space_group_name_H-M   'P 1'
#
loop_
_entity.id
_entity.type
_entity.pdbx_description
1 polymer ?
#
loop_
_entity_poly.entity_id
_entity_poly.type
_entity_poly.pdbx_seq_one_letter_code
_entity_poly.pdbx_strand_id
1 'polypeptide(L)'
;MVFQLDPNPCAFEAATGLRRTFSENRSRRLEDQLAKIIEALDARAAAQKEIRRLAAERDARWADETVKREEAERRHRLELRRQAFLEGELVRHETARRLEDFLDRYDHGDVREESEPASFITWARDRLARLAGDLTPETQEARYAKAGLTNDDPDIPSWKTVE
;
A
#
# COMPACT_ATOMS: atom_id res chain seq x y z
N MET A 1 -89.28 -26.77 -74.05
CA MET A 1 -87.99 -27.46 -74.29
C MET A 1 -86.96 -26.37 -74.56
N VAL A 2 -86.34 -25.78 -73.53
CA VAL A 2 -85.15 -26.26 -72.79
C VAL A 2 -83.95 -26.46 -73.72
N PHE A 3 -82.95 -25.56 -73.62
CA PHE A 3 -81.50 -25.81 -73.62
C PHE A 3 -80.82 -24.44 -73.34
N GLN A 4 -80.57 -24.07 -72.08
CA GLN A 4 -79.35 -24.26 -71.27
C GLN A 4 -78.16 -23.39 -71.70
N LEU A 5 -77.79 -22.51 -70.77
CA LEU A 5 -76.60 -21.66 -70.69
C LEU A 5 -75.33 -22.50 -70.46
N ASP A 6 -74.19 -22.02 -70.96
CA ASP A 6 -72.88 -22.20 -70.32
C ASP A 6 -71.96 -21.01 -70.64
N PRO A 7 -71.68 -20.12 -69.66
CA PRO A 7 -70.41 -19.41 -69.60
C PRO A 7 -69.49 -20.11 -68.59
N ASN A 8 -68.37 -20.62 -69.09
CA ASN A 8 -67.29 -21.19 -68.29
C ASN A 8 -66.80 -20.18 -67.22
N PRO A 9 -66.62 -20.60 -65.96
CA PRO A 9 -66.09 -19.77 -64.90
C PRO A 9 -64.56 -19.93 -64.82
N CYS A 10 -63.80 -18.93 -65.27
CA CYS A 10 -62.42 -18.79 -64.84
C CYS A 10 -62.37 -17.83 -63.65
N ALA A 11 -62.52 -18.43 -62.47
CA ALA A 11 -62.41 -17.82 -61.16
C ALA A 11 -61.13 -16.98 -61.03
N PHE A 12 -61.31 -15.70 -60.74
CA PHE A 12 -60.27 -14.79 -60.29
C PHE A 12 -60.24 -14.83 -58.75
N GLU A 13 -59.77 -15.93 -58.17
CA GLU A 13 -59.51 -16.04 -56.73
C GLU A 13 -58.09 -16.55 -56.49
N ALA A 14 -57.09 -15.68 -56.63
CA ALA A 14 -55.71 -16.02 -56.29
C ALA A 14 -54.85 -14.85 -55.79
N ALA A 15 -55.44 -13.81 -55.19
CA ALA A 15 -54.67 -12.64 -54.74
C ALA A 15 -54.81 -12.29 -53.25
N THR A 16 -55.76 -12.88 -52.52
CA THR A 16 -56.05 -12.50 -51.12
C THR A 16 -55.34 -13.36 -50.06
N GLY A 17 -54.91 -14.57 -50.39
CA GLY A 17 -54.19 -15.46 -49.45
C GLY A 17 -52.68 -15.21 -49.34
N LEU A 18 -52.03 -14.76 -50.41
CA LEU A 18 -50.56 -14.65 -50.48
C LEU A 18 -49.99 -13.47 -49.68
N ARG A 19 -50.75 -12.37 -49.54
CA ARG A 19 -50.34 -11.21 -48.73
C ARG A 19 -50.43 -11.45 -47.23
N ARG A 20 -51.39 -12.28 -46.78
CA ARG A 20 -51.63 -12.55 -45.35
C ARG A 20 -50.57 -13.49 -44.75
N THR A 21 -50.21 -14.55 -45.48
CA THR A 21 -49.16 -15.49 -45.07
C THR A 21 -47.76 -14.90 -45.09
N PHE A 22 -47.45 -13.99 -46.03
CA PHE A 22 -46.15 -13.31 -46.09
C PHE A 22 -45.96 -12.31 -44.95
N SER A 23 -47.04 -11.63 -44.54
CA SER A 23 -47.08 -10.78 -43.35
C SER A 23 -46.87 -11.60 -42.08
N GLU A 24 -47.63 -12.67 -41.89
CA GLU A 24 -47.54 -13.53 -40.69
C GLU A 24 -46.18 -14.23 -40.55
N ASN A 25 -45.57 -14.71 -41.63
CA ASN A 25 -44.23 -15.31 -41.59
C ASN A 25 -43.13 -14.29 -41.24
N ARG A 26 -43.32 -13.03 -41.63
CA ARG A 26 -42.38 -11.95 -41.32
C ARG A 26 -42.53 -11.49 -39.86
N SER A 27 -43.75 -11.46 -39.34
CA SER A 27 -44.04 -11.22 -37.91
C SER A 27 -43.46 -12.33 -37.02
N ARG A 28 -43.67 -13.62 -37.37
CA ARG A 28 -43.07 -14.76 -36.66
C ARG A 28 -41.54 -14.70 -36.62
N ARG A 29 -40.90 -14.33 -37.74
CA ARG A 29 -39.43 -14.15 -37.79
C ARG A 29 -38.93 -13.02 -36.90
N LEU A 30 -39.69 -11.93 -36.77
CA LEU A 30 -39.33 -10.82 -35.88
C LEU A 30 -39.51 -11.20 -34.41
N GLU A 31 -40.57 -11.94 -34.07
CA GLU A 31 -40.80 -12.48 -32.73
C GLU A 31 -39.69 -13.48 -32.33
N ASP A 32 -39.29 -14.37 -33.24
CA ASP A 32 -38.17 -15.30 -33.03
C ASP A 32 -36.82 -14.59 -32.87
N GLN A 33 -36.63 -13.44 -33.53
CA GLN A 33 -35.45 -12.61 -33.39
C GLN A 33 -35.46 -11.79 -32.10
N LEU A 34 -36.64 -11.34 -31.65
CA LEU A 34 -36.83 -10.62 -30.39
C LEU A 34 -36.36 -11.45 -29.20
N ALA A 35 -36.72 -12.74 -29.14
CA ALA A 35 -36.24 -13.64 -28.10
C ALA A 35 -34.71 -13.71 -28.05
N LYS A 36 -34.06 -13.85 -29.21
CA LYS A 36 -32.59 -13.88 -29.32
C LYS A 36 -31.93 -12.56 -28.94
N ILE A 37 -32.57 -11.43 -29.24
CA ILE A 37 -32.09 -10.10 -28.84
C ILE A 37 -32.18 -9.95 -27.32
N ILE A 38 -33.28 -10.38 -26.70
CA ILE A 38 -33.44 -10.34 -25.24
C ILE A 38 -32.39 -11.22 -24.57
N GLU A 39 -32.19 -12.46 -25.02
CA GLU A 39 -31.13 -13.35 -24.51
C GLU A 39 -29.74 -12.73 -24.64
N ALA A 40 -29.44 -12.09 -25.78
CA ALA A 40 -28.15 -11.41 -25.98
C ALA A 40 -27.98 -10.19 -25.06
N LEU A 41 -29.05 -9.45 -24.79
CA LEU A 41 -29.04 -8.33 -23.86
C LEU A 41 -28.84 -8.80 -22.41
N ASP A 42 -29.50 -9.89 -22.01
CA ASP A 42 -29.33 -10.49 -20.69
C ASP A 42 -27.91 -11.04 -20.50
N ALA A 43 -27.36 -11.73 -21.50
CA ALA A 43 -25.98 -12.22 -21.48
C ALA A 43 -24.99 -11.06 -21.38
N ARG A 44 -25.22 -9.96 -22.10
CA ARG A 44 -24.38 -8.76 -22.03
C ARG A 44 -24.50 -8.06 -20.68
N ALA A 45 -25.69 -7.97 -20.11
CA ALA A 45 -25.90 -7.40 -18.79
C ALA A 45 -25.21 -8.23 -17.70
N ALA A 46 -25.29 -9.56 -17.78
CA ALA A 46 -24.59 -10.48 -16.89
C ALA A 46 -23.06 -10.32 -17.00
N ALA A 47 -22.52 -10.28 -18.23
CA ALA A 47 -21.09 -10.05 -18.46
C ALA A 47 -20.62 -8.70 -17.91
N GLN A 48 -21.40 -7.63 -18.11
CA GLN A 48 -21.05 -6.30 -17.58
C GLN A 48 -21.07 -6.28 -16.05
N LYS A 49 -22.04 -6.98 -15.43
CA LYS A 49 -22.12 -7.12 -13.96
C LYS A 49 -20.90 -7.88 -13.43
N GLU A 50 -20.49 -8.94 -14.10
CA GLU A 50 -19.33 -9.74 -13.71
C GLU A 50 -18.03 -8.95 -13.83
N ILE A 51 -17.84 -8.19 -14.92
CA ILE A 51 -16.68 -7.30 -15.08
C ILE A 51 -16.62 -6.27 -13.93
N ARG A 52 -17.75 -5.66 -13.58
CA ARG A 52 -17.82 -4.70 -12.47
C ARG A 52 -17.47 -5.35 -11.13
N ARG A 53 -17.94 -6.58 -10.89
CA ARG A 53 -17.62 -7.35 -9.68
C ARG A 53 -16.12 -7.63 -9.61
N LEU A 54 -15.53 -8.16 -10.68
CA LEU A 54 -14.09 -8.47 -10.73
C LEU A 54 -13.22 -7.22 -10.58
N ALA A 55 -13.64 -6.09 -11.17
CA ALA A 55 -12.96 -4.81 -10.99
C ALA A 55 -13.01 -4.36 -9.53
N ALA A 56 -14.19 -4.40 -8.89
CA ALA A 56 -14.33 -4.04 -7.47
C ALA A 56 -13.51 -4.96 -6.54
N GLU A 57 -13.49 -6.26 -6.80
CA GLU A 57 -12.66 -7.22 -6.05
C GLU A 57 -11.17 -6.99 -6.25
N ARG A 58 -10.75 -6.54 -7.43
CA ARG A 58 -9.37 -6.17 -7.70
C ARG A 58 -9.00 -4.90 -6.96
N ASP A 59 -9.83 -3.87 -7.07
CA ASP A 59 -9.57 -2.58 -6.44
C ASP A 59 -9.55 -2.69 -4.91
N ALA A 60 -10.44 -3.52 -4.33
CA ALA A 60 -10.43 -3.84 -2.90
C ALA A 60 -9.11 -4.53 -2.48
N ARG A 61 -8.65 -5.52 -3.25
CA ARG A 61 -7.36 -6.19 -2.97
C ARG A 61 -6.18 -5.23 -3.06
N TRP A 62 -6.17 -4.34 -4.05
CA TRP A 62 -5.09 -3.36 -4.22
C TRP A 62 -5.08 -2.32 -3.11
N ALA A 63 -6.25 -1.89 -2.64
CA ALA A 63 -6.36 -1.00 -1.49
C ALA A 63 -5.80 -1.67 -0.21
N ASP A 64 -6.19 -2.92 0.06
CA ASP A 64 -5.68 -3.67 1.21
C ASP A 64 -4.16 -3.91 1.14
N GLU A 65 -3.63 -4.23 -0.04
CA GLU A 65 -2.18 -4.40 -0.25
C GLU A 65 -1.41 -3.10 -0.06
N THR A 66 -1.99 -1.97 -0.48
CA THR A 66 -1.39 -0.65 -0.31
C THR A 66 -1.30 -0.28 1.16
N VAL A 67 -2.39 -0.45 1.92
CA VAL A 67 -2.39 -0.20 3.38
C VAL A 67 -1.35 -1.07 4.08
N LYS A 68 -1.29 -2.37 3.76
CA LYS A 68 -0.29 -3.28 4.34
C LYS A 68 1.13 -2.85 4.03
N ARG A 69 1.38 -2.39 2.80
CA ARG A 69 2.70 -1.90 2.39
C ARG A 69 3.07 -0.62 3.11
N GLU A 70 2.16 0.34 3.23
CA GLU A 70 2.37 1.58 3.96
C GLU A 70 2.65 1.33 5.44
N GLU A 71 1.91 0.42 6.08
CA GLU A 71 2.18 -0.01 7.46
C GLU A 71 3.52 -0.72 7.63
N ALA A 72 3.92 -1.55 6.66
CA ALA A 72 5.21 -2.23 6.67
C ALA A 72 6.36 -1.22 6.49
N GLU A 73 6.24 -0.30 5.55
CA GLU A 73 7.20 0.78 5.33
C GLU A 73 7.29 1.70 6.56
N ARG A 74 6.16 2.02 7.20
CA ARG A 74 6.13 2.76 8.47
C ARG A 74 6.93 2.05 9.56
N ARG A 75 6.65 0.76 9.79
CA ARG A 75 7.36 -0.05 10.79
C ARG A 75 8.85 -0.15 10.49
N HIS A 76 9.20 -0.33 9.22
CA HIS A 76 10.59 -0.40 8.81
C HIS A 76 11.36 0.91 9.08
N ARG A 77 10.75 2.07 8.78
CA ARG A 77 11.37 3.38 9.08
C ARG A 77 11.59 3.59 10.57
N LEU A 78 10.61 3.18 11.39
CA LEU A 78 10.74 3.26 12.85
C LEU A 78 11.88 2.36 13.35
N GLU A 79 12.00 1.15 12.81
CA GLU A 79 13.06 0.22 13.20
C GLU A 79 14.45 0.73 12.81
N LEU A 80 14.62 1.26 11.59
CA LEU A 80 15.87 1.89 11.17
C LEU A 80 16.27 3.05 12.11
N ARG A 81 15.29 3.82 12.57
CA ARG A 81 15.53 4.92 13.52
C ARG A 81 15.95 4.40 14.90
N ARG A 82 15.30 3.36 15.40
CA ARG A 82 15.66 2.68 16.66
C ARG A 82 17.09 2.13 16.58
N GLN A 83 17.43 1.48 15.48
CA GLN A 83 18.76 0.94 15.25
C GLN A 83 19.82 2.05 15.22
N ALA A 84 19.64 3.08 14.40
CA ALA A 84 20.60 4.18 14.28
C ALA A 84 20.81 4.91 15.63
N PHE A 85 19.73 5.08 16.39
CA PHE A 85 19.82 5.67 17.72
C PHE A 85 20.57 4.76 18.69
N LEU A 86 20.28 3.45 18.72
CA LEU A 86 20.97 2.48 19.56
C LEU A 86 22.46 2.42 19.24
N GLU A 87 22.83 2.40 17.95
CA GLU A 87 24.22 2.45 17.50
C GLU A 87 24.94 3.71 18.03
N GLY A 88 24.27 4.86 17.98
CA GLY A 88 24.78 6.11 18.56
C GLY A 88 25.01 6.02 20.07
N GLU A 89 24.10 5.39 20.82
CA GLU A 89 24.26 5.19 22.27
C GLU A 89 25.38 4.20 22.60
N LEU A 90 25.49 3.11 21.85
CA LEU A 90 26.57 2.13 22.01
C LEU A 90 27.93 2.80 21.82
N VAL A 91 28.09 3.62 20.78
CA VAL A 91 29.33 4.37 20.54
C VAL A 91 29.65 5.33 21.70
N ARG A 92 28.64 6.01 22.27
CA ARG A 92 28.85 6.89 23.43
C ARG A 92 29.30 6.12 24.66
N HIS A 93 28.65 5.00 24.98
CA HIS A 93 29.03 4.14 26.09
C HIS A 93 30.43 3.55 25.90
N GLU A 94 30.75 3.06 24.71
CA GLU A 94 32.07 2.51 24.39
C GLU A 94 33.16 3.59 24.49
N THR A 95 32.88 4.80 24.00
CA THR A 95 33.81 5.93 24.10
C THR A 95 34.08 6.31 25.55
N ALA A 96 33.03 6.39 26.37
CA ALA A 96 33.17 6.70 27.80
C ALA A 96 34.03 5.64 28.50
N ARG A 97 33.74 4.36 28.28
CA ARG A 97 34.51 3.25 28.85
C ARG A 97 35.97 3.24 28.41
N ARG A 98 36.25 3.46 27.12
CA ARG A 98 37.62 3.53 26.61
C ARG A 98 38.40 4.70 27.20
N LEU A 99 37.73 5.84 27.40
CA LEU A 99 38.33 7.03 28.01
C LEU A 99 38.60 6.82 29.51
N GLU A 100 37.69 6.16 30.21
CA GLU A 100 37.87 5.73 31.60
C GLU A 100 39.04 4.76 31.72
N ASP A 101 39.08 3.69 30.92
CA ASP A 101 40.18 2.73 30.89
C ASP A 101 41.53 3.40 30.58
N PHE A 102 41.55 4.38 29.68
CA PHE A 102 42.76 5.14 29.35
C PHE A 102 43.26 5.97 30.55
N LEU A 103 42.35 6.70 31.21
CA LEU A 103 42.68 7.53 32.36
C LEU A 103 43.12 6.68 33.56
N ASP A 104 42.49 5.52 33.76
CA ASP A 104 42.87 4.57 34.81
C ASP A 104 44.30 4.06 34.60
N ARG A 105 44.63 3.62 33.38
CA ARG A 105 46.00 3.20 33.03
C ARG A 105 47.02 4.34 33.15
N TYR A 106 46.62 5.57 32.83
CA TYR A 106 47.46 6.74 33.00
C TYR A 106 47.78 6.99 34.49
N ASP A 107 46.76 6.91 35.36
CA ASP A 107 46.91 7.11 36.79
C ASP A 107 47.74 6.01 37.48
N HIS A 108 47.70 4.78 36.94
CA HIS A 108 48.56 3.66 37.36
C HIS A 108 49.98 3.71 36.78
N GLY A 109 50.26 4.63 35.85
CA GLY A 109 51.58 4.81 35.25
C GLY A 109 51.91 3.86 34.09
N ASP A 110 50.95 3.06 33.62
CA ASP A 110 51.14 2.08 32.54
C ASP A 110 51.32 2.74 31.17
N VAL A 111 50.80 3.96 31.00
CA VAL A 111 50.74 4.70 29.71
C VAL A 111 51.44 6.06 29.80
N ARG A 112 52.09 6.37 30.94
CA ARG A 112 52.63 7.69 31.22
C ARG A 112 53.88 7.97 30.37
N GLU A 113 53.70 8.64 29.23
CA GLU A 113 54.82 9.18 28.44
C GLU A 113 55.44 10.40 29.17
N GLU A 114 56.76 10.52 29.12
CA GLU A 114 57.53 11.60 29.78
C GLU A 114 57.15 13.02 29.32
N SER A 115 56.35 13.17 28.26
CA SER A 115 56.04 14.46 27.62
C SER A 115 54.56 14.83 27.53
N GLU A 116 53.63 14.03 28.07
CA GLU A 116 52.20 14.35 27.93
C GLU A 116 51.83 15.66 28.65
N PRO A 117 51.19 16.63 27.96
CA PRO A 117 50.76 17.86 28.58
C PRO A 117 49.71 17.57 29.66
N ALA A 118 49.94 18.00 30.91
CA ALA A 118 48.95 17.89 31.99
C ALA A 118 47.57 18.49 31.63
N SER A 119 47.56 19.45 30.70
CA SER A 119 46.34 20.02 30.12
C SER A 119 45.50 19.02 29.32
N PHE A 120 46.12 18.05 28.64
CA PHE A 120 45.41 17.01 27.89
C PHE A 120 44.67 16.05 28.81
N ILE A 121 45.32 15.59 29.88
CA ILE A 121 44.69 14.71 30.88
C ILE A 121 43.55 15.42 31.61
N THR A 122 43.73 16.70 31.93
CA THR A 122 42.66 17.52 32.51
C THR A 122 41.47 17.62 31.56
N TRP A 123 41.72 17.92 30.28
CA TRP A 123 40.67 17.94 29.26
C TRP A 123 39.97 16.58 29.08
N ALA A 124 40.73 15.48 29.13
CA ALA A 124 40.20 14.12 29.01
C ALA A 124 39.28 13.77 30.18
N ARG A 125 39.64 14.15 31.42
CA ARG A 125 38.77 14.01 32.60
C ARG A 125 37.49 14.83 32.47
N ASP A 126 37.57 16.08 32.03
CA ASP A 126 36.39 16.92 31.78
C ASP A 126 35.50 16.36 30.67
N ARG A 127 36.10 15.72 29.65
CA ARG A 127 35.37 15.03 28.60
C ARG A 127 34.63 13.81 29.14
N LEU A 128 35.28 13.00 29.99
CA LEU A 128 34.66 11.85 30.63
C LEU A 128 33.50 12.28 31.54
N ALA A 129 33.68 13.31 32.35
CA ALA A 129 32.63 13.83 33.24
C ALA A 129 31.37 14.25 32.46
N ARG A 130 31.54 14.92 31.31
CA ARG A 130 30.42 15.28 30.42
C ARG A 130 29.74 14.04 29.83
N LEU A 131 30.53 13.08 29.33
CA LEU A 131 29.97 11.83 28.80
C LEU A 131 29.22 11.04 29.87
N ALA A 132 29.75 10.94 31.09
CA ALA A 132 29.09 10.27 32.20
C ALA A 132 27.79 10.98 32.62
N GLY A 133 27.78 12.32 32.63
CA GLY A 133 26.58 13.11 32.88
C GLY A 133 25.49 12.89 31.83
N ASP A 134 25.87 12.72 30.55
CA ASP A 134 24.93 12.44 29.47
C ASP A 134 24.37 11.00 29.53
N LEU A 135 25.05 10.09 30.22
CA LEU A 135 24.69 8.66 30.35
C LEU A 135 23.91 8.33 31.63
N THR A 136 23.48 9.34 32.41
CA THR A 136 22.61 9.10 33.57
C THR A 136 21.24 8.57 33.15
N PRO A 137 20.56 7.76 33.98
CA PRO A 137 19.23 7.24 33.66
C PRO A 137 18.24 8.34 33.27
N GLU A 138 18.27 9.47 33.98
CA GLU A 138 17.35 10.60 33.75
C GLU A 138 17.61 11.28 32.40
N THR A 139 18.88 11.47 32.02
CA THR A 139 19.23 12.05 30.72
C THR A 139 18.94 11.08 29.58
N GLN A 140 19.13 9.78 29.80
CA GLN A 140 18.80 8.75 28.81
C GLN A 140 17.29 8.67 28.57
N GLU A 141 16.48 8.64 29.63
CA GLU A 141 15.01 8.65 29.50
C GLU A 141 14.51 9.88 28.75
N ALA A 142 15.03 11.07 29.07
CA ALA A 142 14.71 12.30 28.35
C ALA A 142 15.09 12.23 26.87
N ARG A 143 16.22 11.59 26.53
CA ARG A 143 16.67 11.40 25.14
C ARG A 143 15.82 10.37 24.40
N TYR A 144 15.43 9.27 25.05
CA TYR A 144 14.52 8.27 24.47
C TYR A 144 13.15 8.89 24.16
N ALA A 145 12.62 9.68 25.10
CA ALA A 145 11.38 10.41 24.92
C ALA A 145 11.47 11.44 23.78
N LYS A 146 12.54 12.24 23.75
CA LYS A 146 12.78 13.23 22.67
C LYS A 146 12.97 12.57 21.31
N ALA A 147 13.58 11.39 21.25
CA ALA A 147 13.78 10.64 20.02
C ALA A 147 12.49 10.00 19.49
N GLY A 148 11.43 9.92 20.31
CA GLY A 148 10.12 9.38 19.94
C GLY A 148 10.17 7.91 19.53
N LEU A 149 11.10 7.15 20.09
CA LEU A 149 11.35 5.76 19.69
C LEU A 149 10.34 4.76 20.28
N THR A 150 9.70 5.15 21.37
CA THR A 150 8.74 4.36 22.15
C THR A 150 7.29 4.57 21.75
N ASN A 151 6.99 5.61 20.97
CA ASN A 151 5.65 5.79 20.39
C ASN A 151 5.61 5.10 19.03
N ASP A 152 4.62 4.23 18.81
CA ASP A 152 4.38 3.56 17.52
C ASP A 152 3.76 4.50 16.46
N ASP A 153 3.69 5.80 16.77
CA ASP A 153 3.20 6.85 15.87
C ASP A 153 4.37 7.66 15.28
N PRO A 154 4.71 7.47 13.99
CA PRO A 154 5.94 7.98 13.39
C PRO A 154 5.80 9.36 12.76
N ASP A 155 4.74 10.12 13.05
CA ASP A 155 4.53 11.48 12.50
C ASP A 155 5.44 12.53 13.18
N ILE A 156 6.73 12.22 13.21
CA ILE A 156 7.78 13.03 13.83
C ILE A 156 8.52 13.75 12.70
N PRO A 157 8.60 15.10 12.73
CA PRO A 157 9.25 15.90 11.69
C PRO A 157 10.70 15.47 11.46
N SER A 158 11.14 15.59 10.20
CA SER A 158 12.46 15.16 9.70
C SER A 158 13.61 15.54 10.63
N TRP A 159 14.38 14.55 11.07
CA TRP A 159 15.42 14.60 12.10
C TRP A 159 16.74 15.28 11.69
N LYS A 160 16.80 16.00 10.56
CA LYS A 160 18.00 16.75 10.13
C LYS A 160 18.33 17.98 10.99
N THR A 161 17.83 18.06 12.23
CA THR A 161 17.94 19.27 13.06
C THR A 161 18.19 18.95 14.53
N VAL A 162 19.07 17.99 14.80
CA VAL A 162 19.65 17.84 16.14
C VAL A 162 21.17 17.85 15.99
N GLU A 163 21.71 19.06 15.86
CA GLU A 163 23.10 19.38 16.19
C GLU A 163 23.28 19.44 17.71
#